data_AF-A0A3R6Q7X2-F1
#
_entry.id   AF-A0A3R6Q7X2-F1
#
_cell.length_a   1.000
_cell.length_b   1.000
_cell.length_c   1.000
_cell.angle_alpha   90.00
_cell.angle_beta   90.00
_cell.angle_gamma   90.00
#
_symmetry.space_group_name_H-M   'P 1'
#
loop_
_entity.id
_entity.type
_entity.pdbx_description
1 polymer ?
#
loop_
_entity_poly.entity_id
_entity_poly.type
_entity_poly.pdbx_seq_one_letter_code
_entity_poly.pdbx_strand_id
1 'polypeptide(L)'
;MKNTKRMRTFFLGALVLSISAWIGGRQYYLKLNEKEQEKIIKIQEAETEQFEDSVESANIQNKKAFVIREEDGYLNVYFGEEDALYMYTGIAYQGLPEELKKEISNGKTFDTLEDLYRFLESYSS
;
A
#
# COMPACT_ATOMS: atom_id res chain seq x y z
N MET A 1 51.18 -51.01 -18.96
CA MET A 1 50.10 -50.10 -18.52
C MET A 1 50.68 -48.71 -18.30
N LYS A 2 50.57 -47.78 -19.27
CA LYS A 2 51.28 -46.49 -19.22
C LYS A 2 50.57 -45.41 -20.04
N ASN A 3 49.42 -44.89 -19.58
CA ASN A 3 48.70 -43.79 -20.27
C ASN A 3 47.82 -42.90 -19.36
N THR A 4 47.95 -42.95 -18.03
CA THR A 4 47.02 -42.23 -17.10
C THR A 4 47.46 -40.81 -16.72
N LYS A 5 48.71 -40.40 -17.03
CA LYS A 5 49.24 -39.09 -16.64
C LYS A 5 48.82 -37.94 -17.58
N ARG A 6 48.57 -38.21 -18.86
CA ARG A 6 48.15 -37.19 -19.84
C ARG A 6 46.66 -36.83 -19.75
N MET A 7 45.80 -37.71 -19.27
CA MET A 7 44.36 -37.43 -19.15
C MET A 7 44.05 -36.46 -18.00
N ARG A 8 44.72 -36.60 -16.84
CA ARG A 8 44.45 -35.78 -15.63
C ARG A 8 44.79 -34.30 -15.80
N THR A 9 45.75 -33.95 -16.65
CA THR A 9 46.12 -32.54 -16.92
C THR A 9 45.08 -31.81 -17.77
N PHE A 10 44.34 -32.51 -18.64
CA PHE A 10 43.23 -31.90 -19.40
C PHE A 10 41.97 -31.72 -18.54
N PHE A 11 41.69 -32.65 -17.62
CA PHE A 11 40.54 -32.52 -16.70
C PHE A 11 40.70 -31.37 -15.68
N LEU A 12 41.92 -31.05 -15.22
CA LEU A 12 42.12 -29.92 -14.31
C LEU A 12 41.94 -28.56 -15.01
N GLY A 13 42.36 -28.43 -16.28
CA GLY A 13 42.23 -27.18 -17.04
C GLY A 13 40.78 -26.83 -17.39
N ALA A 14 39.97 -27.83 -17.73
CA ALA A 14 38.55 -27.63 -18.05
C ALA A 14 37.71 -27.20 -16.83
N LEU A 15 38.06 -27.66 -15.63
CA LEU A 15 37.34 -27.36 -14.39
C LEU A 15 37.48 -25.89 -13.95
N VAL A 16 38.63 -25.26 -14.24
CA VAL A 16 38.86 -23.83 -13.93
C VAL A 16 38.09 -22.91 -14.89
N LEU A 17 37.99 -23.28 -16.17
CA LEU A 17 37.24 -22.51 -17.17
C LEU A 17 35.72 -22.58 -16.96
N SER A 18 35.19 -23.70 -16.45
CA SER A 18 33.77 -23.79 -16.11
C SER A 18 33.40 -22.92 -14.89
N ILE A 19 34.29 -22.79 -13.91
CA ILE A 19 34.05 -21.97 -12.71
C ILE A 19 34.11 -20.47 -13.05
N SER A 20 35.04 -20.04 -13.92
CA SER A 20 35.13 -18.65 -14.35
C SER A 20 33.95 -18.21 -15.21
N ALA A 21 33.44 -19.08 -16.10
CA ALA A 21 32.21 -18.83 -16.85
C ALA A 21 30.98 -18.73 -15.94
N TRP A 22 30.91 -19.55 -14.88
CA TRP A 22 29.80 -19.53 -13.91
C TRP A 22 29.80 -18.26 -13.04
N ILE A 23 30.97 -17.81 -12.58
CA ILE A 23 31.11 -16.57 -11.79
C ILE A 23 30.82 -15.34 -12.68
N GLY A 24 31.35 -15.31 -13.90
CA GLY A 24 31.10 -14.23 -14.86
C GLY A 24 29.63 -14.12 -15.27
N GLY A 25 28.98 -15.28 -15.52
CA GLY A 25 27.55 -15.34 -15.77
C GLY A 25 26.73 -14.82 -14.58
N ARG A 26 27.04 -15.26 -13.36
CA ARG A 26 26.33 -14.80 -12.13
C ARG A 26 26.44 -13.30 -11.92
N GLN A 27 27.61 -12.71 -12.15
CA GLN A 27 27.83 -11.25 -12.07
C GLN A 27 27.02 -10.47 -13.12
N TYR A 28 26.87 -11.03 -14.33
CA TYR A 28 26.05 -10.44 -15.39
C TYR A 28 24.54 -10.50 -15.07
N TYR A 29 24.05 -11.65 -14.56
CA TYR A 29 22.64 -11.80 -14.17
C TYR A 29 22.25 -10.88 -13.00
N LEU A 30 23.12 -10.65 -12.02
CA LEU A 30 22.82 -9.77 -10.89
C LEU A 30 22.65 -8.30 -11.30
N LYS A 31 23.47 -7.80 -12.24
CA LYS A 31 23.38 -6.42 -12.75
C LYS A 31 22.14 -6.15 -13.61
N LEU A 32 21.55 -7.18 -14.21
CA LEU A 32 20.29 -7.07 -14.95
C LEU A 32 19.12 -6.83 -13.99
N ASN A 33 19.08 -7.57 -12.88
CA ASN A 33 18.02 -7.42 -11.87
C ASN A 33 18.09 -6.09 -11.11
N GLU A 34 19.28 -5.55 -10.83
CA GLU A 34 19.42 -4.22 -10.20
C GLU A 34 18.79 -3.10 -11.04
N LYS A 35 18.99 -3.13 -12.36
CA LYS A 35 18.41 -2.14 -13.28
C LYS A 35 16.89 -2.24 -13.40
N GLU A 36 16.34 -3.45 -13.34
CA GLU A 36 14.89 -3.65 -13.34
C GLU A 36 14.28 -3.18 -12.02
N GLN A 37 14.92 -3.48 -10.89
CA GLN A 37 14.51 -3.02 -9.57
C GLN A 37 14.57 -1.49 -9.44
N GLU A 38 15.65 -0.84 -9.89
CA GLU A 38 15.74 0.63 -9.93
C GLU A 38 14.65 1.27 -10.77
N LYS A 39 14.26 0.62 -11.88
CA LYS A 39 13.19 1.12 -12.75
C LYS A 39 11.82 0.99 -12.08
N ILE A 40 11.57 -0.12 -11.39
CA ILE A 40 10.33 -0.36 -10.63
C ILE A 40 10.23 0.61 -9.44
N ILE A 41 11.33 0.85 -8.72
CA ILE A 41 11.39 1.80 -7.61
C ILE A 41 11.13 3.22 -8.12
N LYS A 42 11.76 3.66 -9.22
CA LYS A 42 11.51 4.98 -9.80
C LYS A 42 10.08 5.19 -10.27
N ILE A 43 9.42 4.14 -10.77
CA ILE A 43 8.01 4.22 -11.17
C ILE A 43 7.12 4.34 -9.94
N GLN A 44 7.37 3.56 -8.88
CA GLN A 44 6.63 3.68 -7.62
C GLN A 44 6.87 5.03 -6.92
N GLU A 45 8.09 5.55 -6.93
CA GLU A 45 8.44 6.84 -6.34
C GLU A 45 7.77 7.99 -7.10
N ALA A 46 7.74 7.94 -8.43
CA ALA A 46 7.00 8.90 -9.25
C ALA A 46 5.46 8.79 -9.12
N GLU A 47 4.93 7.58 -8.93
CA GLU A 47 3.49 7.33 -8.68
C GLU A 47 3.08 7.79 -7.26
N THR A 48 3.98 7.61 -6.28
CA THR A 48 3.81 8.09 -4.90
C THR A 48 3.90 9.61 -4.83
N GLU A 49 4.85 10.23 -5.54
CA GLU A 49 4.95 11.69 -5.64
C GLU A 49 3.72 12.30 -6.34
N GLN A 50 3.21 11.70 -7.41
CA GLN A 50 1.96 12.16 -8.04
C GLN A 50 0.74 11.98 -7.13
N PHE A 51 0.69 10.92 -6.34
CA PHE A 51 -0.38 10.71 -5.37
C PHE A 51 -0.29 11.71 -4.22
N GLU A 52 0.89 11.96 -3.66
CA GLU A 52 1.10 12.95 -2.59
C GLU A 52 0.81 14.38 -3.07
N ASP A 53 1.26 14.78 -4.26
CA ASP A 53 1.00 16.12 -4.83
C ASP A 53 -0.50 16.29 -5.18
N SER A 54 -1.18 15.19 -5.57
CA SER A 54 -2.64 15.17 -5.75
C SER A 54 -3.41 15.23 -4.43
N VAL A 55 -2.90 14.65 -3.35
CA VAL A 55 -3.51 14.70 -2.01
C VAL A 55 -3.28 16.08 -1.37
N GLU A 56 -2.11 16.69 -1.57
CA GLU A 56 -1.80 18.03 -1.09
C GLU A 56 -2.62 19.11 -1.81
N SER A 57 -2.84 18.96 -3.12
CA SER A 57 -3.73 19.84 -3.88
C SER A 57 -5.23 19.58 -3.65
N ALA A 58 -5.63 18.36 -3.26
CA ALA A 58 -6.99 18.06 -2.78
C ALA A 58 -7.29 18.65 -1.39
N ASN A 59 -6.28 18.84 -0.54
CA ASN A 59 -6.43 19.46 0.78
C ASN A 59 -6.87 20.95 0.70
N ILE A 60 -6.70 21.61 -0.44
CA ILE A 60 -7.09 23.01 -0.64
C ILE A 60 -8.56 23.16 -1.06
N GLN A 61 -9.25 22.08 -1.47
CA GLN A 61 -10.67 22.13 -1.79
C GLN A 61 -11.48 21.47 -0.68
N ASN A 62 -11.91 22.32 0.25
CA ASN A 62 -12.80 22.03 1.37
C ASN A 62 -14.12 21.36 0.88
N LYS A 63 -14.09 20.05 0.70
CA LYS A 63 -15.26 19.20 0.56
C LYS A 63 -15.14 18.15 1.66
N LYS A 64 -16.04 18.25 2.64
CA LYS A 64 -16.23 17.32 3.76
C LYS A 64 -15.87 15.89 3.34
N ALA A 65 -14.74 15.39 3.83
CA ALA A 65 -14.15 14.15 3.35
C ALA A 65 -14.99 12.92 3.76
N PHE A 66 -15.63 12.96 4.93
CA PHE A 66 -16.35 11.83 5.51
C PHE A 66 -17.78 12.22 5.92
N VAL A 67 -18.73 11.31 5.70
CA VAL A 67 -20.14 11.46 6.06
C VAL A 67 -20.57 10.26 6.90
N ILE A 68 -21.28 10.50 8.00
CA ILE A 68 -21.90 9.43 8.80
C ILE A 68 -23.36 9.26 8.40
N ARG A 69 -23.76 8.02 8.18
CA ARG A 69 -25.14 7.64 7.91
C ARG A 69 -25.54 6.45 8.76
N GLU A 70 -26.83 6.37 9.06
CA GLU A 70 -27.43 5.18 9.64
C GLU A 70 -27.92 4.27 8.52
N GLU A 71 -27.58 2.99 8.62
CA GLU A 71 -28.06 1.94 7.73
C GLU A 71 -28.13 0.62 8.51
N ASP A 72 -29.23 -0.10 8.36
CA ASP A 72 -29.51 -1.35 9.07
C ASP A 72 -29.35 -1.26 10.60
N GLY A 73 -29.60 -0.08 11.19
CA GLY A 73 -29.51 0.16 12.63
C GLY A 73 -28.10 0.49 13.14
N TYR A 74 -27.11 0.63 12.26
CA TYR A 74 -25.72 0.92 12.61
C TYR A 74 -25.19 2.16 11.89
N LEU A 75 -24.20 2.81 12.49
CA LEU A 75 -23.48 3.90 11.83
C LEU A 75 -22.45 3.35 10.85
N ASN A 76 -22.48 3.89 9.63
CA ASN A 76 -21.52 3.65 8.57
C ASN A 76 -20.88 4.98 8.15
N VAL A 77 -19.60 4.93 7.79
CA VAL A 77 -18.88 6.09 7.27
C VAL A 77 -18.70 5.95 5.78
N TYR A 78 -18.99 7.03 5.06
CA TYR A 78 -18.89 7.13 3.62
C TYR A 78 -17.91 8.26 3.23
N PHE A 79 -17.25 8.12 2.09
CA PHE A 79 -16.56 9.24 1.46
C PHE A 79 -17.59 10.24 0.92
N GLY A 80 -17.46 11.51 1.28
CA GLY A 80 -18.46 12.54 0.98
C GLY A 80 -18.62 12.87 -0.51
N GLU A 81 -17.61 12.56 -1.33
CA GLU A 81 -17.61 12.80 -2.77
C GLU A 81 -18.33 11.71 -3.57
N GLU A 82 -18.08 10.45 -3.20
CA GLU A 82 -18.36 9.29 -4.04
C GLU A 82 -19.50 8.42 -3.50
N ASP A 83 -20.02 8.76 -2.32
CA ASP A 83 -20.95 7.92 -1.55
C ASP A 83 -20.45 6.47 -1.39
N ALA A 84 -19.13 6.30 -1.46
CA ALA A 84 -18.46 5.03 -1.34
C ALA A 84 -18.28 4.70 0.14
N LEU A 85 -18.68 3.49 0.53
CA LEU A 85 -18.52 3.02 1.90
C LEU A 85 -17.04 3.00 2.27
N TYR A 86 -16.69 3.71 3.34
CA TYR A 86 -15.35 3.75 3.90
C TYR A 86 -15.18 2.74 5.04
N MET A 87 -16.09 2.74 6.03
CA MET A 87 -16.05 1.75 7.11
C MET A 87 -17.42 1.45 7.73
N TYR A 88 -17.57 0.22 8.19
CA TYR A 88 -18.60 -0.17 9.15
C TYR A 88 -18.09 0.14 10.57
N THR A 89 -18.79 0.96 11.34
CA THR A 89 -18.34 1.32 12.69
C THR A 89 -18.75 0.31 13.76
N GLY A 90 -19.83 -0.44 13.51
CA GLY A 90 -20.45 -1.33 14.50
C GLY A 90 -21.22 -0.59 15.62
N ILE A 91 -21.26 0.75 15.59
CA ILE A 91 -21.95 1.55 16.60
C ILE A 91 -23.46 1.50 16.33
N ALA A 92 -24.23 1.00 17.29
CA ALA A 92 -25.67 0.88 17.18
C ALA A 92 -26.38 2.25 17.27
N TYR A 93 -27.20 2.58 16.27
CA TYR A 93 -27.88 3.86 16.19
C TYR A 93 -28.88 4.09 17.32
N GLN A 94 -29.58 3.02 17.76
CA GLN A 94 -30.64 3.13 18.76
C GLN A 94 -30.14 3.65 20.11
N GLY A 95 -28.90 3.31 20.49
CA GLY A 95 -28.28 3.69 21.76
C GLY A 95 -27.72 5.12 21.79
N LEU A 96 -27.78 5.84 20.67
CA LEU A 96 -27.19 7.18 20.58
C LEU A 96 -28.10 8.26 21.21
N PRO A 97 -27.51 9.36 21.73
CA PRO A 97 -28.26 10.53 22.16
C PRO A 97 -29.14 11.11 21.03
N GLU A 98 -30.34 11.59 21.37
CA GLU A 98 -31.29 12.15 20.39
C GLU A 98 -30.72 13.35 19.61
N GLU A 99 -29.89 14.16 20.26
CA GLU A 99 -29.18 15.26 19.60
C GLU A 99 -28.27 14.77 18.48
N LEU A 100 -27.52 13.69 18.74
CA LEU A 100 -26.63 13.10 17.75
C LEU A 100 -27.40 12.43 16.61
N LYS A 101 -28.50 11.73 16.90
CA LYS A 101 -29.39 11.18 15.88
C LYS A 101 -29.88 12.29 14.93
N LYS A 102 -30.24 13.45 15.48
CA LYS A 102 -30.63 14.62 14.69
C LYS A 102 -29.48 15.14 13.83
N GLU A 103 -28.27 15.26 14.36
CA GLU A 103 -27.09 15.66 13.58
C GLU A 103 -26.83 14.70 12.42
N ILE A 104 -26.89 13.39 12.66
CA ILE A 104 -26.69 12.36 11.63
C ILE A 104 -27.77 12.48 10.54
N SER A 105 -29.04 12.67 10.93
CA SER A 105 -30.14 12.88 9.97
C SER A 105 -29.99 14.15 9.12
N ASN A 106 -29.27 15.16 9.64
CA ASN A 106 -28.93 16.38 8.91
C ASN A 106 -27.66 16.27 8.06
N GLY A 107 -27.06 15.08 7.95
CA GLY A 107 -25.83 14.85 7.19
C GLY A 107 -24.58 15.27 7.96
N LYS A 108 -24.36 14.72 9.16
CA LYS A 108 -23.13 14.92 9.94
C LYS A 108 -21.90 14.50 9.12
N THR A 109 -20.88 15.35 9.10
CA THR A 109 -19.66 15.16 8.30
C THR A 109 -18.39 15.53 9.06
N PHE A 110 -17.26 15.07 8.56
CA PHE A 110 -15.92 15.37 9.08
C PHE A 110 -14.98 15.71 7.94
N ASP A 111 -14.12 16.70 8.18
CA ASP A 111 -13.14 17.15 7.19
C ASP A 111 -11.84 16.35 7.30
N THR A 112 -11.51 15.86 8.49
CA THR A 112 -10.27 15.11 8.77
C THR A 112 -10.55 13.73 9.36
N LEU A 113 -9.63 12.78 9.14
CA LEU A 113 -9.67 11.46 9.78
C LEU A 113 -9.55 11.55 11.31
N GLU A 114 -8.72 12.46 11.80
CA GLU A 114 -8.51 12.68 13.23
C GLU A 114 -9.81 13.09 13.94
N ASP A 115 -10.58 14.01 13.37
CA ASP A 115 -11.87 14.42 13.93
C ASP A 115 -12.91 13.29 13.89
N LEU A 116 -12.92 12.53 12.79
CA LEU A 116 -13.78 11.35 12.66
C LEU A 116 -13.47 10.31 13.75
N TYR A 117 -12.20 9.94 13.90
CA TYR A 117 -11.81 8.92 14.88
C TYR A 117 -12.04 9.36 16.32
N ARG A 118 -11.73 10.61 16.66
CA ARG A 118 -12.04 11.19 17.97
C ARG A 118 -13.55 11.13 18.27
N PHE A 119 -14.40 11.37 17.26
CA PHE A 119 -15.84 11.21 17.41
C PHE A 119 -16.21 9.74 17.66
N LEU A 120 -15.71 8.81 16.84
CA LEU A 120 -16.04 7.39 16.97
C LEU A 120 -15.58 6.80 18.32
N GLU A 121 -14.41 7.19 18.81
CA GLU A 121 -13.88 6.75 20.11
C GLU A 121 -14.85 7.07 21.26
N SER A 122 -15.52 8.21 21.21
CA SER A 122 -16.48 8.61 22.26
C SER A 122 -17.75 7.74 22.31
N TYR A 123 -17.99 6.91 21.29
CA TYR A 123 -19.17 6.03 21.19
C TYR A 123 -18.82 4.55 20.95
N SER A 124 -17.53 4.21 20.84
CA SER A 124 -17.01 2.85 20.61
C SER A 124 -16.74 2.10 21.92
N SER A 125 -17.69 2.11 22.85
CA SER A 125 -17.54 1.45 24.17
C SER A 125 -17.85 -0.03 24.16
#